data_AF-A0A8J3SNU9-F1
#
_entry.id   AF-A0A8J3SNU9-F1
#
_cell.length_a   1.000
_cell.length_b   1.000
_cell.length_c   1.000
_cell.angle_alpha   90.00
_cell.angle_beta   90.00
_cell.angle_gamma   90.00
#
_symmetry.space_group_name_H-M   'P 1'
#
loop_
_entity.id
_entity.type
_entity.pdbx_description
1 polymer ?
#
loop_
_entity_poly.entity_id
_entity_poly.type
_entity_poly.pdbx_seq_one_letter_code
_entity_poly.pdbx_strand_id
1 'polypeptide(L)'
;MSAQPVEQSAGYDPDEILHRLDERHHAAFLADYRAAMVAAAHETWRYRQLQEVLKLWHLRAVMYASPSYAQARADADAGVPGIPAEDVIPGWAELVATEGQH
;
A
#
# COMPACT_ATOMS: atom_id res chain seq x y z
N MET A 1 -22.00 -3.10 25.95
CA MET A 1 -20.99 -3.49 24.94
C MET A 1 -19.89 -2.45 24.95
N SER A 2 -18.73 -2.77 25.52
CA SER A 2 -17.55 -1.90 25.48
C SER A 2 -16.81 -2.14 24.16
N ALA A 3 -16.69 -1.12 23.32
CA ALA A 3 -15.80 -1.14 22.17
C ALA A 3 -14.37 -1.21 22.70
N GLN A 4 -13.76 -2.39 22.63
CA GLN A 4 -12.31 -2.48 22.84
C GLN A 4 -11.63 -1.69 21.74
N PRO A 5 -10.62 -0.85 22.04
CA PRO A 5 -9.85 -0.21 21.00
C PRO A 5 -9.26 -1.32 20.14
N VAL A 6 -9.64 -1.38 18.86
CA VAL A 6 -8.89 -2.17 17.88
C VAL A 6 -7.48 -1.62 17.94
N GLU A 7 -6.51 -2.45 18.29
CA GLU A 7 -5.10 -2.09 18.18
C GLU A 7 -4.86 -1.66 16.74
N GLN A 8 -4.81 -0.35 16.50
CA GLN A 8 -4.54 0.24 15.18
C GLN A 8 -3.10 -0.03 14.71
N SER A 9 -2.33 -0.80 15.49
CA SER A 9 -0.94 -1.20 15.27
C SER A 9 -0.79 -2.58 14.65
N ALA A 10 -1.82 -3.43 14.65
CA ALA A 10 -1.71 -4.80 14.15
C ALA A 10 -1.45 -4.79 12.63
N GLY A 11 -0.23 -5.12 12.22
CA GLY A 11 0.18 -5.22 10.81
C GLY A 11 1.07 -4.09 10.28
N TYR A 12 1.31 -3.01 11.03
CA TYR A 12 2.25 -1.94 10.63
C TYR A 12 3.65 -2.10 11.22
N ASP A 13 3.92 -3.22 11.89
CA ASP A 13 5.26 -3.56 12.36
C ASP A 13 6.19 -3.72 11.13
N PRO A 14 7.30 -2.95 11.06
CA PRO A 14 8.26 -3.06 9.97
C PRO A 14 8.79 -4.48 9.74
N ASP A 15 9.00 -5.27 10.80
CA ASP A 15 9.49 -6.64 10.70
C ASP A 15 8.42 -7.57 10.11
N GLU A 16 7.15 -7.42 10.50
CA GLU A 16 6.04 -8.18 9.91
C GLU A 16 5.83 -7.85 8.42
N ILE A 17 5.97 -6.57 8.06
CA ILE A 17 5.91 -6.12 6.66
C ILE A 17 7.07 -6.73 5.87
N LEU A 18 8.29 -6.66 6.40
CA LEU A 18 9.48 -7.20 5.76
C LEU A 18 9.37 -8.72 5.55
N HIS A 19 8.87 -9.46 6.54
CA HIS A 19 8.69 -10.92 6.45
C HIS A 19 7.67 -11.33 5.38
N ARG A 20 6.64 -10.51 5.16
CA ARG A 20 5.60 -10.77 4.15
C ARG A 20 6.03 -10.39 2.74
N LEU A 21 6.95 -9.44 2.59
CA LEU A 21 7.45 -9.01 1.29
C LEU A 21 8.43 -10.04 0.71
N ASP A 22 8.39 -10.21 -0.61
CA ASP A 22 9.46 -10.89 -1.35
C ASP A 22 10.78 -10.09 -1.30
N GLU A 23 11.92 -10.77 -1.42
CA GLU A 23 13.27 -10.17 -1.39
C GLU A 23 13.44 -9.00 -2.37
N ARG A 24 12.81 -9.06 -3.55
CA ARG A 24 12.84 -7.99 -4.57
C ARG A 24 12.32 -6.65 -4.06
N HIS A 25 11.42 -6.65 -3.08
CA HIS A 25 10.79 -5.45 -2.53
C HIS A 25 11.42 -5.00 -1.21
N HIS A 26 12.28 -5.82 -0.59
CA HIS A 26 12.93 -5.51 0.69
C HIS A 26 13.77 -4.24 0.60
N ALA A 27 14.60 -4.11 -0.44
CA ALA A 27 15.49 -2.96 -0.61
C ALA A 27 14.70 -1.64 -0.74
N ALA A 28 13.61 -1.66 -1.50
CA ALA A 28 12.73 -0.50 -1.67
C ALA A 28 12.02 -0.13 -0.36
N PHE A 29 11.47 -1.12 0.35
CA PHE A 29 10.84 -0.90 1.66
C PHE A 29 11.82 -0.28 2.66
N LEU A 30 13.02 -0.84 2.78
CA LEU A 30 14.04 -0.34 3.71
C LEU A 30 14.51 1.07 3.36
N ALA A 31 14.59 1.43 2.07
CA ALA A 31 14.94 2.78 1.65
C ALA A 31 13.86 3.79 2.08
N ASP A 32 12.59 3.51 1.79
CA ASP A 32 11.46 4.36 2.17
C ASP A 32 11.32 4.47 3.69
N TYR A 33 11.42 3.35 4.40
CA TYR A 33 11.33 3.30 5.86
C TYR A 33 12.44 4.13 6.51
N ARG A 34 13.70 3.99 6.06
CA ARG A 34 14.81 4.78 6.60
C ARG A 34 14.63 6.28 6.31
N ALA A 35 14.20 6.64 5.11
CA ALA A 35 13.94 8.03 4.76
C ALA A 35 12.84 8.63 5.66
N ALA A 36 11.76 7.89 5.89
CA ALA A 36 10.67 8.30 6.77
C ALA A 36 11.10 8.39 8.24
N MET A 37 11.94 7.46 8.72
CA MET A 37 12.53 7.49 10.06
C MET A 37 13.41 8.72 10.27
N VAL A 38 14.28 9.04 9.31
CA VAL A 38 15.12 10.25 9.36
C VAL A 38 14.24 11.50 9.39
N ALA A 39 13.18 11.56 8.58
CA ALA A 39 12.24 12.67 8.63
C ALA A 39 11.53 12.77 9.99
N ALA A 40 11.02 11.66 10.51
CA ALA A 40 10.32 11.59 11.80
C ALA A 40 11.19 12.03 12.99
N ALA A 41 12.50 11.82 12.92
CA ALA A 41 13.45 12.22 13.97
C ALA A 41 13.52 13.74 14.19
N HIS A 42 13.12 14.56 13.22
CA HIS A 42 13.26 16.02 13.30
C HIS A 42 12.04 16.71 13.90
N GLU A 43 10.81 16.20 13.66
CA GLU A 43 9.57 16.84 14.12
C GLU A 43 8.46 15.80 14.38
N THR A 44 7.69 15.97 15.46
CA THR A 44 6.66 15.00 15.88
C THR A 44 5.51 14.83 14.88
N TRP A 45 5.18 15.84 14.07
CA TRP A 45 4.17 15.70 13.01
C TRP A 45 4.64 14.80 11.87
N ARG A 46 5.96 14.63 11.70
CA ARG A 46 6.54 13.73 10.70
C ARG A 46 6.44 12.25 11.09
N TYR A 47 6.06 11.96 12.34
CA TYR A 47 5.64 10.61 12.73
C TYR A 47 4.44 10.12 11.92
N ARG A 48 3.52 11.02 11.52
CA ARG A 48 2.41 10.68 10.63
C ARG A 48 2.90 10.20 9.27
N GLN A 49 3.96 10.81 8.74
CA GLN A 49 4.55 10.41 7.47
C GLN A 49 5.12 8.99 7.54
N LEU A 50 5.76 8.63 8.65
CA LEU A 50 6.19 7.25 8.90
C LEU A 50 5.01 6.27 8.92
N GLN A 51 3.92 6.62 9.60
CA GLN A 51 2.72 5.78 9.64
C GLN A 51 2.10 5.57 8.25
N GLU A 52 2.05 6.61 7.41
CA GLU A 52 1.55 6.47 6.02
C GLU A 52 2.46 5.57 5.17
N VAL A 53 3.79 5.65 5.35
CA VAL A 53 4.74 4.75 4.68
C VAL A 53 4.52 3.31 5.10
N LEU A 54 4.38 3.04 6.40
CA LEU A 54 4.13 1.68 6.92
C LEU A 54 2.78 1.14 6.44
N LYS A 55 1.74 1.96 6.43
CA LYS A 55 0.43 1.58 5.90
C LYS A 55 0.47 1.23 4.42
N LEU A 56 1.14 2.04 3.61
CA LEU A 56 1.29 1.78 2.18
C LEU A 56 2.04 0.46 1.94
N TRP A 57 3.14 0.23 2.66
CA TRP A 57 3.93 -0.98 2.50
C TRP A 57 3.22 -2.23 3.03
N HIS A 58 2.41 -2.11 4.08
CA HIS A 58 1.51 -3.19 4.51
C HIS A 58 0.54 -3.60 3.40
N LEU A 59 -0.14 -2.63 2.78
CA LEU A 59 -1.08 -2.92 1.68
C LEU A 59 -0.38 -3.56 0.48
N ARG A 60 0.83 -3.09 0.13
CA ARG A 60 1.66 -3.70 -0.91
C ARG A 60 2.04 -5.14 -0.55
N ALA A 61 2.46 -5.39 0.69
CA ALA A 61 2.82 -6.74 1.13
C ALA A 61 1.64 -7.71 1.06
N VAL A 62 0.43 -7.27 1.45
CA VAL A 62 -0.81 -8.06 1.30
C VAL A 62 -1.10 -8.34 -0.17
N MET A 63 -0.99 -7.33 -1.03
CA MET A 63 -1.20 -7.48 -2.47
C MET A 63 -0.20 -8.47 -3.09
N TYR A 64 1.10 -8.30 -2.81
CA TYR A 64 2.17 -9.10 -3.39
C TYR A 64 2.13 -10.56 -2.95
N ALA A 65 1.69 -10.83 -1.72
CA ALA A 65 1.49 -12.19 -1.24
C ALA A 65 0.32 -12.92 -1.92
N SER A 66 -0.57 -12.20 -2.62
CA SER A 66 -1.71 -12.81 -3.30
C SER A 66 -1.28 -13.54 -4.58
N PRO A 67 -1.59 -14.85 -4.74
CA PRO A 67 -1.33 -15.57 -5.99
C PRO A 67 -2.03 -14.95 -7.19
N SER A 68 -3.22 -14.36 -6.99
CA SER A 68 -3.95 -13.68 -8.05
C SER A 68 -3.23 -12.43 -8.56
N TYR A 69 -2.46 -11.76 -7.70
CA TYR A 69 -1.69 -10.59 -8.09
C TYR A 69 -0.53 -10.97 -9.02
N ALA A 70 0.18 -12.06 -8.73
CA ALA A 70 1.26 -12.55 -9.58
C ALA A 70 0.75 -12.88 -11.00
N GLN A 71 -0.40 -13.56 -11.11
CA GLN A 71 -1.03 -13.84 -12.39
C GLN A 71 -1.48 -12.55 -13.11
N ALA A 72 -2.19 -11.65 -12.40
CA ALA A 72 -2.63 -10.38 -12.99
C ALA A 72 -1.45 -9.53 -13.49
N ARG A 73 -0.30 -9.57 -12.80
CA ARG A 73 0.93 -8.89 -13.22
C ARG A 73 1.51 -9.51 -14.49
N ALA A 74 1.58 -10.85 -14.54
CA ALA A 74 2.05 -11.58 -15.72
C ALA A 74 1.16 -11.36 -16.94
N ASP A 75 -0.16 -11.38 -16.76
CA ASP A 75 -1.15 -11.09 -17.80
C ASP A 75 -0.96 -9.66 -18.35
N ALA A 76 -0.78 -8.68 -17.46
CA ALA A 76 -0.49 -7.30 -17.86
C ALA A 76 0.84 -7.17 -18.62
N ASP A 77 1.90 -7.86 -18.18
CA ASP A 77 3.20 -7.88 -18.89
C ASP A 77 3.08 -8.56 -20.28
N ALA A 78 2.20 -9.54 -20.41
CA ALA A 78 1.90 -10.21 -21.68
C ALA A 78 0.92 -9.43 -22.56
N GLY A 79 0.44 -8.26 -22.12
CA GLY A 79 -0.52 -7.45 -22.86
C GLY A 79 -1.93 -8.04 -22.93
N VAL A 80 -2.27 -8.96 -22.03
CA VAL A 80 -3.62 -9.51 -21.91
C VAL A 80 -4.54 -8.39 -21.42
N PRO A 81 -5.62 -8.07 -22.16
CA PRO A 81 -6.56 -7.03 -21.75
C PRO A 81 -7.21 -7.36 -20.41
N GLY A 82 -7.17 -6.39 -19.49
CA GLY A 82 -7.92 -6.45 -18.22
C GLY A 82 -9.40 -6.09 -18.42
N ILE A 83 -10.14 -6.09 -17.31
CA ILE A 83 -11.51 -5.56 -17.30
C ILE A 83 -11.44 -4.03 -17.19
N PRO A 84 -12.11 -3.27 -18.07
CA PRO A 84 -12.18 -1.81 -17.98
C PRO A 84 -12.70 -1.37 -16.61
N ALA A 85 -12.10 -0.31 -16.05
CA ALA A 85 -12.41 0.14 -14.69
C ALA A 85 -13.88 0.62 -14.57
N GLU A 86 -14.40 1.24 -15.63
CA GLU A 86 -15.79 1.66 -15.76
C GLU A 86 -16.81 0.52 -15.65
N ASP A 87 -16.42 -0.70 -15.99
CA ASP A 87 -17.30 -1.87 -15.96
C ASP A 87 -17.39 -2.49 -14.56
N VAL A 88 -16.42 -2.22 -13.68
CA VAL A 88 -16.29 -2.86 -12.35
C VAL A 88 -16.38 -1.89 -11.18
N ILE A 89 -16.11 -0.59 -11.39
CA ILE A 89 -16.16 0.44 -10.34
C ILE A 89 -17.43 1.27 -10.53
N PRO A 90 -18.43 1.13 -9.64
CA PRO A 90 -19.61 1.99 -9.67
C PRO A 90 -19.22 3.47 -9.50
N GLY A 91 -19.77 4.33 -10.35
CA GLY A 91 -19.49 5.77 -10.29
C GLY A 91 -18.15 6.19 -10.88
N TRP A 92 -17.53 5.36 -11.73
CA TRP A 92 -16.23 5.64 -12.34
C TRP A 92 -16.20 6.97 -13.12
N ALA A 93 -17.27 7.29 -13.86
CA ALA A 93 -17.34 8.52 -14.64
C ALA A 93 -17.28 9.78 -13.74
N GLU A 94 -17.93 9.74 -12.58
CA GLU A 94 -17.94 10.82 -11.59
C GLU A 94 -16.58 10.97 -10.89
N LEU A 95 -15.88 9.86 -10.64
CA LEU A 95 -14.51 9.87 -10.09
C LEU A 95 -13.52 10.52 -11.05
N VAL A 96 -13.55 10.14 -12.33
CA VAL A 96 -12.65 10.72 -13.33
C VAL A 96 -12.96 12.20 -13.59
N ALA A 97 -14.24 12.59 -13.54
CA ALA A 97 -14.65 13.99 -13.69
C ALA A 97 -14.18 14.89 -12.53
N THR A 98 -14.05 14.34 -11.32
CA THR A 98 -13.60 15.10 -10.14
C THR A 98 -12.08 15.23 -10.03
N GLU A 99 -11.30 14.28 -10.58
CA GLU A 99 -9.84 14.37 -10.65
C GLU A 99 -9.34 15.38 -11.70
N GLY A 100 -10.10 15.65 -12.76
CA GLY A 100 -9.73 16.59 -13.82
C GLY A 100 -9.88 18.09 -13.47
N GLN A 101 -10.20 18.41 -12.22
CA GLN A 101 -10.59 19.76 -11.78
C GLN A 101 -9.62 20.42 -10.77
N HIS A 102 -8.41 19.86 -10.62
CA HIS A 102 -7.34 20.40 -9.78
C HIS A 102 -6.13 20.91 -10.57
#